data_AF-B3EX58-F1
#
_entry.id   AF-B3EX58-F1
#
_cell.length_a   1.000
_cell.length_b   1.000
_cell.length_c   1.000
_cell.angle_alpha   90.00
_cell.angle_beta   90.00
_cell.angle_gamma   90.00
#
_symmetry.space_group_name_H-M   'P 1'
#
loop_
_entity.id
_entity.type
_entity.pdbx_description
1 polymer ?
#
loop_
_entity_poly.entity_id
_entity_poly.type
_entity_poly.pdbx_seq_one_letter_code
_entity_poly.pdbx_strand_id
1 'polypeptide(L)'
;MSSYQKELEKYRDIDEDEILRTLSPEELEQLDCELQEMDPENMLLPAGLRQRDQTKKSPTGPLDREALLQYLEQQALEVKERDDLVPYTGEKKGKPFIEPKREIPAEEQITLEPELEEALAHATDAEMCDIAAILGMYTLMSNKQYYDAICSGEICNTEGISSVVQPDKYKPVPDEPPNPTKIEEILQSVRGNDKELEEVNLNNIQDIPMAMLTELCEAMKTNTHVRSFSLAATKSGDPIANVIWL
;
A
#
# COMPACT_ATOMS: atom_id res chain seq x y z
N MET A 1 35.29 -37.93 0.10
CA MET A 1 33.95 -37.43 -0.24
C MET A 1 33.30 -36.95 1.03
N SER A 2 32.74 -35.73 1.04
CA SER A 2 31.95 -35.20 2.16
C SER A 2 30.75 -36.12 2.45
N SER A 3 30.25 -36.14 3.69
CA SER A 3 29.02 -36.89 4.05
C SER A 3 27.89 -36.65 3.05
N TYR A 4 27.76 -35.40 2.61
CA TYR A 4 26.80 -34.92 1.62
C TYR A 4 26.96 -35.58 0.24
N GLN A 5 28.21 -35.82 -0.20
CA GLN A 5 28.49 -36.45 -1.49
C GLN A 5 28.13 -37.94 -1.52
N LYS A 6 28.21 -38.63 -0.37
CA LYS A 6 27.79 -40.03 -0.24
C LYS A 6 26.26 -40.19 -0.24
N GLU A 7 25.52 -39.23 0.29
CA GLU A 7 24.06 -39.23 0.23
C GLU A 7 23.56 -38.98 -1.20
N LEU A 8 24.23 -38.08 -1.93
CA LEU A 8 23.92 -37.78 -3.34
C LEU A 8 24.12 -38.97 -4.28
N GLU A 9 25.05 -39.89 -3.98
CA GLU A 9 25.25 -41.11 -4.77
C GLU A 9 24.00 -42.01 -4.80
N LYS A 10 23.13 -41.94 -3.78
CA LYS A 10 21.88 -42.71 -3.73
C LYS A 10 20.85 -42.26 -4.78
N TYR A 11 20.95 -41.01 -5.23
CA TYR A 11 20.03 -40.42 -6.20
C TYR A 11 20.57 -40.50 -7.65
N ARG A 12 21.77 -41.05 -7.84
CA ARG A 12 22.49 -41.00 -9.12
C ARG A 12 21.90 -41.91 -10.20
N ASP A 13 21.23 -42.98 -9.78
CA ASP A 13 20.67 -44.02 -10.65
C ASP A 13 19.13 -43.98 -10.70
N ILE A 14 18.52 -42.90 -10.20
CA ILE A 14 17.07 -42.71 -10.25
C ILE A 14 16.68 -42.26 -11.66
N ASP A 15 15.68 -42.91 -12.25
CA ASP A 15 15.10 -42.50 -13.54
C ASP A 15 14.14 -41.32 -13.32
N GLU A 16 14.66 -40.11 -13.55
CA GLU A 16 13.91 -38.86 -13.38
C GLU A 16 12.69 -38.79 -14.32
N ASP A 17 12.80 -39.34 -15.54
CA ASP A 17 11.74 -39.31 -16.55
C ASP A 17 10.58 -40.24 -16.19
N GLU A 18 10.86 -41.38 -15.55
CA GLU A 18 9.82 -42.28 -15.04
C GLU A 18 9.01 -41.61 -13.92
N ILE A 19 9.69 -40.94 -12.99
CA ILE A 19 9.04 -40.21 -11.89
C ILE A 19 8.15 -39.09 -12.44
N LEU A 20 8.66 -38.29 -13.37
CA LEU A 20 7.89 -37.20 -14.01
C LEU A 20 6.65 -37.71 -14.74
N ARG A 21 6.70 -38.92 -15.33
CA ARG A 21 5.54 -39.55 -15.98
C ARG A 21 4.50 -40.08 -14.99
N THR A 22 4.92 -40.45 -13.78
CA THR A 22 4.00 -40.94 -12.74
C THR A 22 3.25 -39.84 -12.03
N LEU A 23 3.74 -38.59 -12.08
CA LEU A 23 3.03 -37.45 -11.50
C LEU A 23 1.74 -37.16 -12.26
N SER A 24 0.69 -36.88 -11.51
CA SER A 24 -0.54 -36.32 -12.05
C SER A 24 -0.31 -34.87 -12.53
N PRO A 25 -1.16 -34.35 -13.44
CA PRO A 25 -1.02 -32.98 -13.94
C PRO A 25 -1.09 -31.93 -12.82
N GLU A 26 -1.85 -32.19 -11.76
CA GLU A 26 -1.97 -31.30 -10.58
C GLU A 26 -0.68 -31.29 -9.75
N GLU A 27 -0.07 -32.46 -9.53
CA GLU A 27 1.22 -32.57 -8.82
C GLU A 27 2.37 -31.94 -9.62
N LEU A 28 2.30 -32.01 -10.96
CA LEU A 28 3.27 -31.37 -11.85
C LEU A 28 3.19 -29.84 -11.78
N GLU A 29 1.98 -29.27 -11.74
CA GLU A 29 1.77 -27.83 -11.50
C GLU A 29 2.30 -27.42 -10.12
N GLN A 30 2.07 -28.23 -9.09
CA GLN A 30 2.59 -27.97 -7.74
C GLN A 30 4.13 -28.03 -7.68
N LEU A 31 4.75 -29.00 -8.35
CA LEU A 31 6.21 -29.11 -8.43
C LEU A 31 6.83 -27.87 -9.12
N ASP A 32 6.18 -27.39 -10.18
CA ASP A 32 6.59 -26.16 -10.88
C ASP A 32 6.45 -24.92 -9.97
N CYS A 33 5.40 -24.85 -9.14
CA CYS A 33 5.29 -23.87 -8.04
C CYS A 33 6.49 -23.91 -7.09
N GLU A 34 6.79 -25.07 -6.52
CA GLU A 34 7.84 -25.22 -5.50
C GLU A 34 9.25 -24.94 -6.05
N LEU A 35 9.56 -25.37 -7.28
CA LEU A 35 10.87 -25.16 -7.91
C LEU A 35 11.22 -23.68 -8.10
N GLN A 36 10.24 -22.83 -8.43
CA GLN A 36 10.48 -21.38 -8.61
C GLN A 36 10.56 -20.60 -7.29
N GLU A 37 9.93 -21.08 -6.23
CA GLU A 37 10.08 -20.51 -4.89
C GLU A 37 11.45 -20.82 -4.27
N MET A 38 11.99 -21.99 -4.60
CA MET A 38 13.30 -22.47 -4.12
C MET A 38 14.48 -21.88 -4.91
N ASP A 39 14.24 -21.08 -5.96
CA ASP A 39 15.29 -20.42 -6.72
C ASP A 39 15.96 -19.31 -5.86
N PRO A 40 17.24 -19.47 -5.47
CA PRO A 40 17.95 -18.46 -4.68
C PRO A 40 18.07 -17.11 -5.40
N GLU A 41 17.97 -17.07 -6.73
CA GLU A 41 18.00 -15.82 -7.50
C GLU A 41 16.67 -15.05 -7.48
N ASN A 42 15.55 -15.70 -7.14
CA ASN A 42 14.23 -15.07 -7.03
C ASN A 42 14.20 -13.98 -5.94
N MET A 43 15.02 -14.12 -4.89
CA MET A 43 15.19 -13.11 -3.84
C MET A 43 15.88 -11.82 -4.34
N LEU A 44 16.71 -11.91 -5.38
CA LEU A 44 17.39 -10.77 -6.00
C LEU A 44 16.51 -10.04 -7.02
N LEU A 45 15.43 -10.68 -7.49
CA LEU A 45 14.49 -10.06 -8.42
C LEU A 45 13.58 -9.07 -7.69
N PRO A 46 13.28 -7.90 -8.28
CA PRO A 46 12.22 -6.99 -7.81
C PRO A 46 10.86 -7.70 -7.70
N ALA A 47 10.03 -7.33 -6.74
CA ALA A 47 8.76 -8.00 -6.45
C ALA A 47 7.84 -8.20 -7.68
N GLY A 48 7.74 -7.21 -8.57
CA GLY A 48 6.94 -7.29 -9.80
C GLY A 48 7.46 -8.29 -10.84
N LEU A 49 8.72 -8.74 -10.72
CA LEU A 49 9.31 -9.79 -11.56
C LEU A 49 9.29 -11.17 -10.88
N ARG A 50 8.86 -11.25 -9.61
CA ARG A 50 8.62 -12.52 -8.89
C ARG A 50 7.20 -13.05 -9.14
N GLN A 51 6.28 -12.16 -9.46
CA GLN A 51 4.87 -12.47 -9.64
C GLN A 51 4.64 -13.21 -10.96
N ARG A 52 4.02 -14.39 -10.88
CA ARG A 52 3.65 -15.18 -12.05
C ARG A 52 2.61 -14.49 -12.91
N ASP A 53 2.58 -14.84 -14.19
CA ASP A 53 1.48 -14.47 -15.08
C ASP A 53 0.21 -15.16 -14.59
N GLN A 54 -0.72 -14.37 -14.04
CA GLN A 54 -1.98 -14.86 -13.47
C GLN A 54 -3.01 -15.23 -14.56
N THR A 55 -2.61 -15.19 -15.83
CA THR A 55 -3.52 -15.39 -16.94
C THR A 55 -3.13 -16.62 -17.76
N LYS A 56 -4.10 -17.49 -18.01
CA LYS A 56 -3.98 -18.58 -19.00
C LYS A 56 -4.17 -18.07 -20.44
N LYS A 57 -4.33 -16.75 -20.62
CA LYS A 57 -4.63 -16.13 -21.92
C LYS A 57 -3.31 -15.91 -22.64
N SER A 58 -3.19 -16.46 -23.84
CA SER A 58 -2.06 -16.13 -24.71
C SER A 58 -2.01 -14.62 -24.97
N PRO A 59 -0.82 -14.01 -25.13
CA PRO A 59 -0.69 -12.58 -25.42
C PRO A 59 -1.55 -12.19 -26.62
N THR A 60 -2.52 -11.29 -26.43
CA THR A 60 -3.49 -10.90 -27.46
C THR A 60 -2.89 -9.96 -28.54
N GLY A 61 -1.57 -9.94 -28.70
CA GLY A 61 -0.87 -9.05 -29.62
C GLY A 61 -0.63 -7.63 -29.04
N PRO A 62 -0.15 -6.69 -29.87
CA PRO A 62 0.11 -5.32 -29.43
C PRO A 62 -1.18 -4.61 -28.99
N LEU A 63 -1.07 -3.72 -28.01
CA LEU A 63 -2.18 -2.97 -27.44
C LEU A 63 -2.92 -2.15 -28.53
N ASP A 64 -4.15 -2.53 -28.84
CA ASP A 64 -5.07 -1.73 -29.63
C ASP A 64 -5.86 -0.79 -28.71
N ARG A 65 -5.45 0.48 -28.70
CA ARG A 65 -6.04 1.52 -27.84
C ARG A 65 -7.50 1.81 -28.19
N GLU A 66 -7.87 1.73 -29.46
CA GLU A 66 -9.24 2.06 -29.90
C GLU A 66 -10.22 0.98 -29.46
N ALA A 67 -9.84 -0.29 -29.63
CA ALA A 67 -10.62 -1.43 -29.17
C ALA A 67 -10.81 -1.41 -27.64
N LEU A 68 -9.76 -1.05 -26.88
CA LEU A 68 -9.85 -0.93 -25.43
C LEU A 68 -10.83 0.18 -25.00
N LEU A 69 -10.76 1.36 -25.64
CA LEU A 69 -11.64 2.47 -25.32
C LEU A 69 -13.11 2.13 -25.60
N GLN A 70 -13.40 1.49 -26.74
CA GLN A 70 -14.76 1.04 -27.08
C GLN A 70 -15.28 0.01 -26.07
N TYR A 71 -14.44 -0.95 -25.66
CA TYR A 71 -14.81 -1.92 -24.62
C TYR A 71 -15.14 -1.24 -23.29
N LEU A 72 -14.31 -0.28 -22.85
CA LEU A 72 -14.51 0.44 -21.60
C LEU A 72 -15.77 1.32 -21.63
N GLU A 73 -16.05 1.99 -22.75
CA GLU A 73 -17.29 2.76 -22.94
C GLU A 73 -18.52 1.85 -22.89
N GLN A 74 -18.47 0.70 -23.56
CA GLN A 74 -19.56 -0.26 -23.59
C GLN A 74 -19.80 -0.86 -22.19
N GLN A 75 -18.72 -1.19 -21.49
CA GLN A 75 -18.79 -1.69 -20.10
C GLN A 75 -19.33 -0.62 -19.15
N ALA A 76 -18.93 0.64 -19.31
CA ALA A 76 -19.44 1.75 -18.50
C ALA A 76 -20.94 2.00 -18.74
N LEU A 77 -21.44 1.81 -19.96
CA LEU A 77 -22.87 1.89 -20.26
C LEU A 77 -23.67 0.70 -19.71
N GLU A 78 -23.10 -0.51 -19.69
CA GLU A 78 -23.79 -1.72 -19.21
C GLU A 78 -23.80 -1.86 -17.69
N VAL A 79 -22.79 -1.29 -17.00
CA VAL A 79 -22.73 -1.29 -15.53
C VAL A 79 -23.88 -0.44 -14.99
N LYS A 80 -24.86 -1.09 -14.38
CA LYS A 80 -25.97 -0.42 -13.69
C LYS A 80 -25.45 0.33 -12.46
N GLU A 81 -25.99 1.51 -12.21
CA GLU A 81 -25.77 2.23 -10.95
C GLU A 81 -26.15 1.32 -9.77
N ARG A 82 -25.26 1.26 -8.79
CA ARG A 82 -25.50 0.50 -7.57
C ARG A 82 -26.46 1.29 -6.69
N ASP A 83 -27.47 0.63 -6.15
CA ASP A 83 -28.39 1.25 -5.20
C ASP A 83 -27.65 1.63 -3.91
N ASP A 84 -27.68 2.92 -3.56
CA ASP A 84 -27.14 3.42 -2.31
C ASP A 84 -27.95 2.86 -1.13
N LEU A 85 -27.28 2.15 -0.22
CA LEU A 85 -27.93 1.56 0.96
C LEU A 85 -28.51 2.63 1.91
N VAL A 86 -28.00 3.86 1.82
CA VAL A 86 -28.46 5.03 2.59
C VAL A 86 -28.54 6.23 1.64
N PRO A 87 -29.72 6.84 1.44
CA PRO A 87 -29.86 8.00 0.57
C PRO A 87 -29.10 9.20 1.15
N TYR A 88 -28.36 9.90 0.28
CA TYR A 88 -27.61 11.10 0.64
C TYR A 88 -28.55 12.20 1.16
N THR A 89 -28.35 12.64 2.41
CA THR A 89 -29.24 13.60 3.09
C THR A 89 -28.81 15.07 2.95
N GLY A 90 -27.64 15.36 2.36
CA GLY A 90 -27.19 16.74 2.09
C GLY A 90 -26.84 17.59 3.33
N GLU A 91 -26.90 17.04 4.54
CA GLU A 91 -26.65 17.79 5.77
C GLU A 91 -25.15 17.89 6.08
N LYS A 92 -24.58 19.10 6.02
CA LYS A 92 -23.23 19.39 6.54
C LYS A 92 -23.28 19.32 8.08
N LYS A 93 -22.83 18.21 8.67
CA LYS A 93 -22.66 18.07 10.12
C LYS A 93 -21.28 18.56 10.56
N GLY A 94 -21.26 19.54 11.46
CA GLY A 94 -20.03 20.06 12.08
C GLY A 94 -20.12 21.56 12.36
N LYS A 95 -19.39 22.03 13.37
CA LYS A 95 -19.17 23.47 13.58
C LYS A 95 -18.06 23.93 12.63
N PRO A 96 -18.20 25.08 11.95
CA PRO A 96 -17.10 25.64 11.18
C PRO A 96 -15.90 25.87 12.10
N PHE A 97 -14.74 25.35 11.71
CA PHE A 97 -13.49 25.57 12.42
C PHE A 97 -13.12 27.05 12.33
N ILE A 98 -12.78 27.65 13.47
CA ILE A 98 -12.35 29.06 13.56
C ILE A 98 -10.86 29.03 13.94
N GLU A 99 -10.02 29.49 13.03
CA GLU A 99 -8.58 29.54 13.25
C GLU A 99 -8.21 30.57 14.34
N PRO A 100 -7.40 30.19 15.35
CA PRO A 100 -6.89 31.14 16.34
C PRO A 100 -5.84 32.05 15.70
N LYS A 101 -6.08 33.36 15.73
CA LYS A 101 -5.15 34.38 15.20
C LYS A 101 -3.85 34.39 16.00
N ARG A 102 -2.71 34.15 15.33
CA ARG A 102 -1.36 34.43 15.86
C ARG A 102 -1.03 35.91 15.68
N GLU A 103 -0.55 36.57 16.72
CA GLU A 103 -0.03 37.94 16.64
C GLU A 103 1.45 37.91 16.24
N ILE A 104 1.80 38.70 15.22
CA ILE A 104 3.17 38.80 14.68
C ILE A 104 3.95 39.86 15.49
N PRO A 105 5.19 39.60 15.96
CA PRO A 105 5.98 40.57 16.72
C PRO A 105 6.20 41.90 15.97
N ALA A 106 6.11 43.02 16.69
CA ALA A 106 6.11 44.38 16.12
C ALA A 106 7.40 44.79 15.39
N GLU A 107 8.47 44.02 15.53
CA GLU A 107 9.82 44.36 15.04
C GLU A 107 10.03 44.01 13.54
N GLU A 108 9.12 43.23 12.94
CA GLU A 108 9.14 42.85 11.52
C GLU A 108 8.13 43.62 10.65
N GLN A 109 7.44 44.62 11.22
CA GLN A 109 6.40 45.38 10.50
C GLN A 109 7.00 46.40 9.53
N ILE A 110 6.76 46.18 8.24
CA ILE A 110 7.08 47.13 7.18
C ILE A 110 6.06 48.28 7.27
N THR A 111 6.47 49.48 7.68
CA THR A 111 5.55 50.63 7.75
C THR A 111 5.26 51.15 6.36
N LEU A 112 4.03 50.94 5.90
CA LEU A 112 3.51 51.48 4.67
C LEU A 112 3.03 52.93 4.88
N GLU A 113 2.81 53.65 3.78
CA GLU A 113 2.11 54.94 3.86
C GLU A 113 0.69 54.73 4.41
N PRO A 114 0.16 55.65 5.22
CA PRO A 114 -1.09 55.44 5.95
C PRO A 114 -2.30 55.14 5.06
N GLU A 115 -2.32 55.71 3.84
CA GLU A 115 -3.37 55.46 2.85
C GLU A 115 -3.29 54.03 2.27
N LEU A 116 -2.08 53.49 2.13
CA LEU A 116 -1.84 52.15 1.58
C LEU A 116 -2.09 51.06 2.63
N GLU A 117 -1.76 51.33 3.89
CA GLU A 117 -2.01 50.45 5.02
C GLU A 117 -3.52 50.27 5.27
N GLU A 118 -4.29 51.36 5.21
CA GLU A 118 -5.75 51.33 5.33
C GLU A 118 -6.39 50.55 4.16
N ALA A 119 -5.93 50.78 2.93
CA ALA A 119 -6.41 50.05 1.76
C ALA A 119 -6.10 48.55 1.83
N LEU A 120 -4.91 48.18 2.32
CA LEU A 120 -4.50 46.78 2.50
C LEU A 120 -5.28 46.11 3.63
N ALA A 121 -5.55 46.81 4.74
CA ALA A 121 -6.30 46.27 5.88
C ALA A 121 -7.79 46.02 5.56
N HIS A 122 -8.34 46.75 4.59
CA HIS A 122 -9.72 46.62 4.13
C HIS A 122 -9.89 45.75 2.86
N ALA A 123 -8.79 45.35 2.22
CA ALA A 123 -8.84 44.49 1.04
C ALA A 123 -9.38 43.10 1.40
N THR A 124 -10.20 42.54 0.51
CA THR A 124 -10.70 41.16 0.64
C THR A 124 -9.64 40.15 0.19
N ASP A 125 -9.72 38.90 0.69
CA ASP A 125 -8.79 37.83 0.31
C ASP A 125 -8.71 37.60 -1.21
N ALA A 126 -9.82 37.84 -1.91
CA ALA A 126 -9.88 37.78 -3.37
C ALA A 126 -9.07 38.90 -4.04
N GLU A 127 -9.21 40.15 -3.56
CA GLU A 127 -8.45 41.29 -4.06
C GLU A 127 -6.95 41.15 -3.73
N MET A 128 -6.62 40.60 -2.55
CA MET A 128 -5.24 40.24 -2.20
C MET A 128 -4.66 39.20 -3.16
N CYS A 129 -5.44 38.18 -3.53
CA CYS A 129 -5.04 37.16 -4.52
C CYS A 129 -4.83 37.78 -5.91
N ASP A 130 -5.72 38.69 -6.33
CA ASP A 130 -5.58 39.41 -7.59
C ASP A 130 -4.35 40.33 -7.60
N ILE A 131 -4.10 41.04 -6.49
CA ILE A 131 -2.89 41.84 -6.30
C ILE A 131 -1.63 40.96 -6.40
N ALA A 132 -1.61 39.81 -5.73
CA ALA A 132 -0.50 38.85 -5.80
C ALA A 132 -0.30 38.26 -7.20
N ALA A 133 -1.40 38.02 -7.94
CA ALA A 133 -1.36 37.57 -9.32
C ALA A 133 -0.81 38.67 -10.26
N ILE A 134 -1.24 39.92 -10.09
CA ILE A 134 -0.76 41.08 -10.87
C ILE A 134 0.71 41.38 -10.59
N LEU A 135 1.13 41.30 -9.32
CA LEU A 135 2.54 41.45 -8.91
C LEU A 135 3.41 40.25 -9.29
N GLY A 136 2.83 39.15 -9.79
CA GLY A 136 3.55 37.95 -10.19
C GLY A 136 4.12 37.13 -9.02
N MET A 137 3.63 37.34 -7.80
CA MET A 137 4.17 36.70 -6.59
C MET A 137 3.99 35.17 -6.58
N TYR A 138 3.02 34.63 -7.30
CA TYR A 138 2.84 33.17 -7.46
C TYR A 138 4.04 32.48 -8.14
N THR A 139 4.83 33.21 -8.93
CA THR A 139 6.06 32.68 -9.56
C THR A 139 7.24 32.59 -8.59
N LEU A 140 7.12 33.24 -7.43
CA LEU A 140 8.16 33.30 -6.40
C LEU A 140 8.01 32.18 -5.35
N MET A 141 6.91 31.42 -5.41
CA MET A 141 6.68 30.24 -4.58
C MET A 141 7.05 28.96 -5.34
N SER A 142 7.71 28.03 -4.65
CA SER A 142 7.89 26.66 -5.13
C SER A 142 6.54 25.92 -5.13
N ASN A 143 6.37 24.94 -6.03
CA ASN A 143 5.16 24.11 -6.06
C ASN A 143 4.80 23.53 -4.69
N LYS A 144 5.81 23.13 -3.90
CA LYS A 144 5.60 22.61 -2.55
C LYS A 144 5.05 23.68 -1.61
N GLN A 145 5.62 24.89 -1.65
CA GLN A 145 5.14 26.03 -0.84
C GLN A 145 3.71 26.40 -1.20
N TYR A 146 3.36 26.36 -2.49
CA TYR A 146 2.00 26.61 -2.97
C TYR A 146 1.00 25.58 -2.41
N TYR A 147 1.29 24.28 -2.52
CA TYR A 147 0.39 23.24 -2.00
C TYR A 147 0.31 23.22 -0.47
N ASP A 148 1.43 23.39 0.23
CA ASP A 148 1.44 23.45 1.70
C ASP A 148 0.65 24.66 2.21
N ALA A 149 0.74 25.82 1.56
CA ALA A 149 -0.04 27.01 1.93
C ALA A 149 -1.55 26.82 1.69
N ILE A 150 -1.94 26.19 0.57
CA ILE A 150 -3.35 25.90 0.26
C ILE A 150 -3.95 24.86 1.22
N CYS A 151 -3.15 23.85 1.61
CA CYS A 151 -3.65 22.76 2.44
C CYS A 151 -3.59 23.04 3.94
N SER A 152 -2.60 23.79 4.43
CA SER A 152 -2.37 23.99 5.86
C SER A 152 -2.80 25.35 6.40
N GLY A 153 -3.00 26.36 5.53
CA GLY A 153 -3.32 27.73 5.97
C GLY A 153 -2.16 28.45 6.68
N GLU A 154 -1.04 27.78 6.94
CA GLU A 154 0.17 28.35 7.52
C GLU A 154 1.24 28.56 6.44
N ILE A 155 1.96 29.69 6.50
CA ILE A 155 3.12 29.96 5.65
C ILE A 155 4.25 29.03 6.13
N CYS A 156 4.41 27.90 5.47
CA CYS A 156 5.37 26.85 5.83
C CYS A 156 6.83 27.17 5.49
N ASN A 157 7.16 28.41 5.11
CA ASN A 157 8.52 28.79 4.77
C ASN A 157 8.84 30.23 5.20
N THR A 158 9.76 30.36 6.15
CA THR A 158 10.36 31.63 6.61
C THR A 158 11.60 32.02 5.80
N GLU A 159 12.07 31.13 4.92
CA GLU A 159 13.20 31.43 4.04
C GLU A 159 12.65 32.15 2.80
N GLY A 160 13.01 33.42 2.65
CA GLY A 160 12.47 34.31 1.62
C GLY A 160 12.71 33.85 0.18
N ILE A 161 12.32 34.72 -0.76
CA ILE A 161 12.24 34.52 -2.22
C ILE A 161 13.54 33.98 -2.88
N SER A 162 14.68 33.98 -2.19
CA SER A 162 15.94 33.40 -2.65
C SER A 162 16.18 31.92 -2.26
N SER A 163 15.17 31.23 -1.69
CA SER A 163 15.30 29.83 -1.27
C SER A 163 15.55 28.90 -2.46
N VAL A 164 16.67 28.17 -2.40
CA VAL A 164 17.02 27.14 -3.40
C VAL A 164 16.14 25.92 -3.14
N VAL A 165 15.37 25.49 -4.15
CA VAL A 165 14.54 24.27 -4.07
C VAL A 165 15.44 23.06 -3.84
N GLN A 166 15.39 22.51 -2.62
CA GLN A 166 16.08 21.27 -2.27
C GLN A 166 15.14 20.07 -2.44
N PRO A 167 15.65 18.91 -2.87
CA PRO A 167 14.88 17.67 -2.81
C PRO A 167 14.51 17.36 -1.36
N ASP A 168 13.33 16.75 -1.18
CA ASP A 168 12.90 16.33 0.15
C ASP A 168 13.92 15.39 0.79
N LYS A 169 14.35 15.73 2.01
CA LYS A 169 15.21 14.85 2.80
C LYS A 169 14.39 13.62 3.16
N TYR A 170 14.83 12.45 2.70
CA TYR A 170 14.26 11.16 3.11
C TYR A 170 14.23 11.11 4.64
N LYS A 171 13.05 10.96 5.22
CA LYS A 171 12.92 10.71 6.66
C LYS A 171 13.23 9.23 6.84
N PRO A 172 14.39 8.86 7.42
CA PRO A 172 14.68 7.45 7.69
C PRO A 172 13.58 6.92 8.61
N VAL A 173 12.82 5.95 8.13
CA VAL A 173 11.87 5.22 8.95
C VAL A 173 12.72 4.34 9.87
N PRO A 174 12.58 4.45 11.21
CA PRO A 174 13.26 3.56 12.12
C PRO A 174 12.87 2.11 11.83
N ASP A 175 13.83 1.19 11.84
CA ASP A 175 13.53 -0.23 11.76
C ASP A 175 12.71 -0.64 12.97
N GLU A 176 11.45 -1.03 12.74
CA GLU A 176 10.58 -1.54 13.79
C GLU A 176 11.10 -2.89 14.30
N PRO A 177 10.99 -3.16 15.61
CA PRO A 177 11.38 -4.46 16.16
C PRO A 177 10.52 -5.58 15.53
N PRO A 178 11.09 -6.78 15.33
CA PRO A 178 10.35 -7.91 14.78
C PRO A 178 9.14 -8.25 15.65
N ASN A 179 8.04 -8.63 15.01
CA ASN A 179 6.79 -8.98 15.68
C ASN A 179 7.03 -10.16 16.66
N PRO A 180 6.76 -9.99 17.97
CA PRO A 180 7.04 -11.02 18.98
C PRO A 180 6.02 -12.17 18.98
N THR A 181 4.99 -12.09 18.14
CA THR A 181 3.88 -13.04 18.10
C THR A 181 4.34 -14.43 17.66
N LYS A 182 4.03 -15.46 18.47
CA LYS A 182 4.30 -16.86 18.13
C LYS A 182 3.07 -17.52 17.53
N ILE A 183 3.26 -18.13 16.36
CA ILE A 183 2.17 -18.73 15.59
C ILE A 183 1.63 -20.00 16.25
N GLU A 184 2.47 -20.79 16.90
CA GLU A 184 2.05 -22.01 17.60
C GLU A 184 1.04 -21.70 18.71
N GLU A 185 1.30 -20.66 19.51
CA GLU A 185 0.41 -20.21 20.58
C GLU A 185 -0.92 -19.71 20.00
N ILE A 186 -0.87 -18.89 18.94
CA ILE A 186 -2.08 -18.43 18.23
C ILE A 186 -2.87 -19.60 17.66
N LEU A 187 -2.21 -20.55 16.98
CA LEU A 187 -2.88 -21.71 16.39
C LEU A 187 -3.61 -22.52 17.47
N GLN A 188 -3.00 -22.68 18.65
CA GLN A 188 -3.61 -23.37 19.78
C GLN A 188 -4.81 -22.59 20.34
N SER A 189 -4.70 -21.27 20.50
CA SER A 189 -5.81 -20.41 20.95
C SER A 189 -6.96 -20.36 19.95
N VAL A 190 -6.66 -20.33 18.64
CA VAL A 190 -7.67 -20.35 17.56
C VAL A 190 -8.40 -21.68 17.56
N ARG A 191 -7.69 -22.82 17.70
CA ARG A 191 -8.30 -24.15 17.87
C ARG A 191 -9.16 -24.26 19.14
N GLY A 192 -8.74 -23.58 20.21
CA GLY A 192 -9.50 -23.51 21.46
C GLY A 192 -10.74 -22.60 21.42
N ASN A 193 -10.95 -21.87 20.32
CA ASN A 193 -11.95 -20.80 20.18
C ASN A 193 -11.92 -19.84 21.38
N ASP A 194 -10.71 -19.38 21.72
CA ASP A 194 -10.50 -18.46 22.84
C ASP A 194 -11.26 -17.14 22.61
N LYS A 195 -11.92 -16.64 23.66
CA LYS A 195 -12.70 -15.40 23.61
C LYS A 195 -11.83 -14.15 23.73
N GLU A 196 -10.64 -14.28 24.30
CA GLU A 196 -9.72 -13.14 24.49
C GLU A 196 -8.96 -12.80 23.20
N LEU A 197 -8.92 -13.71 22.23
CA LEU A 197 -8.21 -13.53 20.97
C LEU A 197 -9.13 -12.91 19.90
N GLU A 198 -9.24 -11.58 19.91
CA GLU A 198 -10.01 -10.84 18.90
C GLU A 198 -9.18 -10.46 17.66
N GLU A 199 -7.87 -10.34 17.80
CA GLU A 199 -6.95 -9.90 16.75
C GLU A 199 -5.77 -10.84 16.60
N VAL A 200 -5.51 -11.26 15.37
CA VAL A 200 -4.38 -12.11 14.98
C VAL A 200 -3.52 -11.31 14.02
N ASN A 201 -2.34 -10.89 14.47
CA ASN A 201 -1.39 -10.10 13.70
C ASN A 201 -0.09 -10.89 13.48
N LEU A 202 0.10 -11.35 12.25
CA LEU A 202 1.29 -12.10 11.80
C LEU A 202 2.19 -11.25 10.90
N ASN A 203 2.08 -9.93 10.94
CA ASN A 203 2.83 -9.05 10.05
C ASN A 203 4.34 -9.16 10.27
N ASN A 204 5.09 -9.15 9.16
CA ASN A 204 6.56 -9.14 9.10
C ASN A 204 7.27 -10.37 9.71
N ILE A 205 6.57 -11.50 9.83
CA ILE A 205 7.17 -12.77 10.28
C ILE A 205 7.62 -13.58 9.05
N GLN A 206 8.93 -13.71 8.83
CA GLN A 206 9.50 -14.25 7.58
C GLN A 206 9.60 -15.78 7.50
N ASP A 207 9.56 -16.46 8.65
CA ASP A 207 9.89 -17.89 8.78
C ASP A 207 8.68 -18.71 9.23
N ILE A 208 7.53 -18.51 8.58
CA ILE A 208 6.34 -19.31 8.85
C ILE A 208 6.26 -20.48 7.86
N PRO A 209 6.23 -21.75 8.32
CA PRO A 209 5.94 -22.87 7.46
C PRO A 209 4.54 -22.77 6.83
N MET A 210 4.43 -22.98 5.52
CA MET A 210 3.15 -22.92 4.79
C MET A 210 2.09 -23.87 5.37
N ALA A 211 2.50 -25.04 5.86
CA ALA A 211 1.61 -25.98 6.53
C ALA A 211 0.92 -25.38 7.77
N MET A 212 1.67 -24.64 8.61
CA MET A 212 1.09 -24.01 9.79
C MET A 212 0.11 -22.89 9.45
N LEU A 213 0.39 -22.11 8.39
CA LEU A 213 -0.54 -21.09 7.91
C LEU A 213 -1.83 -21.71 7.36
N THR A 214 -1.71 -22.84 6.66
CA THR A 214 -2.86 -23.57 6.13
C THR A 214 -3.74 -24.09 7.28
N GLU A 215 -3.12 -24.74 8.27
CA GLU A 215 -3.82 -25.20 9.48
C GLU A 215 -4.46 -24.05 10.26
N LEU A 216 -3.81 -22.89 10.32
CA LEU A 216 -4.36 -21.70 10.96
C LEU A 216 -5.59 -21.19 10.22
N CYS A 217 -5.52 -21.08 8.89
CA CYS A 217 -6.65 -20.65 8.07
C CYS A 217 -7.82 -21.63 8.16
N GLU A 218 -7.57 -22.93 8.21
CA GLU A 218 -8.62 -23.94 8.43
C GLU A 218 -9.23 -23.82 9.83
N ALA A 219 -8.42 -23.65 10.88
CA ALA A 219 -8.91 -23.48 12.24
C ALA A 219 -9.77 -22.20 12.36
N MET A 220 -9.39 -21.13 11.65
CA MET A 220 -10.14 -19.88 11.61
C MET A 220 -11.56 -20.03 11.03
N LYS A 221 -11.81 -20.98 10.11
CA LYS A 221 -13.17 -21.24 9.59
C LYS A 221 -14.16 -21.64 10.68
N THR A 222 -13.68 -22.24 11.76
CA THR A 222 -14.49 -22.67 12.91
C THR A 222 -14.52 -21.66 14.06
N ASN A 223 -13.66 -20.63 14.00
CA ASN A 223 -13.53 -19.63 15.05
C ASN A 223 -14.62 -18.55 14.92
N THR A 224 -15.15 -18.10 16.05
CA THR A 224 -16.24 -17.11 16.10
C THR A 224 -15.85 -15.78 16.77
N HIS A 225 -14.61 -15.67 17.25
CA HIS A 225 -14.15 -14.57 18.10
C HIS A 225 -13.13 -13.65 17.42
N VAL A 226 -12.30 -14.19 16.53
CA VAL A 226 -11.34 -13.39 15.75
C VAL A 226 -12.09 -12.45 14.80
N ARG A 227 -11.79 -11.15 14.89
CA ARG A 227 -12.37 -10.08 14.06
C ARG A 227 -11.37 -9.49 13.08
N SER A 228 -10.10 -9.46 13.45
CA SER A 228 -9.02 -8.90 12.63
C SER A 228 -7.95 -9.97 12.41
N PHE A 229 -7.62 -10.22 11.15
CA PHE A 229 -6.56 -11.12 10.74
C PHE A 229 -5.63 -10.38 9.77
N SER A 230 -4.36 -10.25 10.13
CA SER A 230 -3.34 -9.56 9.36
C SER A 230 -2.16 -10.48 9.09
N LEU A 231 -1.79 -10.61 7.82
CA LEU A 231 -0.77 -11.55 7.33
C LEU A 231 0.13 -10.85 6.29
N ALA A 232 0.62 -9.66 6.60
CA ALA A 232 1.48 -8.90 5.69
C ALA A 232 2.94 -9.38 5.73
N ALA A 233 3.59 -9.45 4.56
CA ALA A 233 5.01 -9.74 4.41
C ALA A 233 5.49 -11.09 5.02
N THR A 234 4.65 -12.12 4.97
CA THR A 234 4.89 -13.46 5.53
C THR A 234 5.29 -14.53 4.50
N LYS A 235 5.61 -14.14 3.25
CA LYS A 235 5.79 -15.05 2.11
C LYS A 235 4.60 -15.98 1.85
N SER A 236 3.39 -15.55 2.19
CA SER A 236 2.17 -16.26 1.80
C SER A 236 1.95 -16.15 0.28
N GLY A 237 1.94 -17.30 -0.40
CA GLY A 237 1.65 -17.41 -1.83
C GLY A 237 0.18 -17.71 -2.12
N ASP A 238 -0.12 -17.98 -3.39
CA ASP A 238 -1.44 -18.35 -3.90
C ASP A 238 -2.14 -19.52 -3.14
N PRO A 239 -1.42 -20.54 -2.62
CA PRO A 239 -2.04 -21.62 -1.85
C PRO A 239 -2.79 -21.10 -0.61
N ILE A 240 -2.21 -20.14 0.12
CA ILE A 240 -2.84 -19.55 1.31
C ILE A 240 -4.03 -18.68 0.91
N ALA A 241 -3.92 -17.94 -0.18
CA ALA A 241 -5.02 -17.11 -0.69
C ALA A 241 -6.25 -17.97 -1.05
N ASN A 242 -6.04 -19.13 -1.67
CA ASN A 242 -7.12 -20.06 -1.99
C ASN A 242 -7.84 -20.59 -0.74
N VAL A 243 -7.10 -20.90 0.33
CA VAL A 243 -7.71 -21.41 1.58
C VAL A 243 -8.54 -20.34 2.30
N ILE A 244 -8.15 -19.06 2.18
CA ILE A 244 -8.88 -17.93 2.78
C ILE A 244 -10.16 -17.60 2.01
N TRP A 245 -10.13 -17.67 0.68
CA TRP A 245 -11.23 -17.24 -0.19
C TRP A 245 -12.26 -18.35 -0.52
N LEU A 246 -11.93 -19.62 -0.27
CA LEU A 246 -12.82 -20.78 -0.45
C LEU A 246 -13.34 -21.32 0.87
#